data_AF-A0A7W2A025-F1
#
_entry.id   AF-A0A7W2A025-F1
#
_cell.length_a   1.000
_cell.length_b   1.000
_cell.length_c   1.000
_cell.angle_alpha   90.00
_cell.angle_beta   90.00
_cell.angle_gamma   90.00
#
_symmetry.space_group_name_H-M   'P 1'
#
loop_
_entity.id
_entity.type
_entity.pdbx_description
1 polymer ?
#
loop_
_entity_poly.entity_id
_entity_poly.type
_entity_poly.pdbx_seq_one_letter_code
_entity_poly.pdbx_strand_id
1 'polypeptide(L)' 'QHAFILDTTVDKEFRRRGIGTELVKRAAEASKEHGVEWLHVDFEPHLQNFYDQCGFRHTAAGLIRLRG' A
#
# COMPACT_ATOMS: atom_id res chain seq x y z
N GLN A 1 3.72 -4.73 16.07
CA GLN A 1 4.83 -4.13 15.26
C GLN A 1 4.24 -3.49 14.00
N HIS A 2 4.80 -2.40 13.49
CA HIS A 2 4.27 -1.67 12.32
C HIS A 2 5.24 -1.74 11.14
N ALA A 3 4.70 -1.79 9.93
CA ALA A 3 5.47 -1.65 8.68
C ALA A 3 4.73 -0.74 7.69
N PHE A 4 5.45 -0.27 6.67
CA PHE A 4 4.92 0.56 5.59
C PHE A 4 5.21 -0.08 4.24
N ILE A 5 4.25 -0.04 3.32
CA ILE A 5 4.51 -0.23 1.90
C ILE A 5 4.77 1.14 1.28
N LEU A 6 5.87 1.26 0.54
CA LEU A 6 6.26 2.46 -0.18
C LEU A 6 6.49 2.14 -1.65
N ASP A 7 6.26 3.14 -2.51
CA ASP A 7 6.64 3.14 -3.93
C ASP A 7 6.16 1.95 -4.77
N THR A 8 5.01 1.36 -4.41
CA THR A 8 4.35 0.30 -5.19
C THR A 8 4.20 0.73 -6.65
N THR A 9 4.98 0.11 -7.53
CA THR A 9 5.06 0.52 -8.94
C THR A 9 4.97 -0.69 -9.85
N VAL A 10 4.16 -0.57 -10.90
CA VAL A 10 4.11 -1.52 -12.01
C VAL A 10 4.44 -0.76 -13.27
N ASP A 11 5.32 -1.35 -14.09
CA ASP A 11 5.65 -0.85 -15.41
C ASP A 11 4.38 -0.59 -16.23
N LYS A 12 4.37 0.52 -16.97
CA LYS A 12 3.18 1.00 -17.70
C LYS A 12 2.61 -0.05 -18.65
N GLU A 13 3.45 -0.82 -19.33
CA GLU A 13 3.04 -1.84 -20.30
C GLU A 13 2.36 -3.05 -19.63
N PHE A 14 2.61 -3.25 -18.34
CA PHE A 14 2.16 -4.39 -17.55
C PHE A 14 1.01 -4.05 -16.59
N ARG A 15 0.52 -2.81 -16.58
CA ARG A 15 -0.61 -2.38 -15.74
C ARG A 15 -1.91 -3.05 -16.13
N ARG A 16 -2.87 -3.05 -15.20
CA ARG A 16 -4.24 -3.61 -15.34
C ARG A 16 -4.27 -5.14 -15.55
N ARG A 17 -3.18 -5.84 -15.22
CA ARG A 17 -3.05 -7.30 -15.27
C ARG A 17 -3.06 -7.96 -13.88
N GLY A 18 -3.45 -7.23 -12.82
CA GLY A 18 -3.46 -7.72 -11.44
C GLY A 18 -2.11 -7.72 -10.71
N ILE A 19 -1.00 -7.39 -11.39
CA ILE A 19 0.36 -7.45 -10.83
C ILE A 19 0.53 -6.59 -9.58
N GLY A 20 -0.01 -5.36 -9.56
CA GLY A 20 0.11 -4.47 -8.40
C GLY A 20 -0.60 -5.02 -7.17
N THR A 21 -1.77 -5.62 -7.34
CA THR A 21 -2.53 -6.26 -6.26
C THR A 21 -1.78 -7.45 -5.71
N GLU A 22 -1.21 -8.29 -6.58
CA GLU A 22 -0.40 -9.44 -6.15
C GLU A 22 0.87 -8.99 -5.43
N LEU A 23 1.55 -7.95 -5.92
CA LEU A 23 2.74 -7.39 -5.25
C LEU A 23 2.43 -6.96 -3.81
N VAL A 24 1.35 -6.20 -3.62
CA VAL A 24 0.90 -5.74 -2.29
C VAL A 24 0.52 -6.92 -1.39
N LYS A 25 -0.21 -7.91 -1.92
CA LYS A 25 -0.60 -9.10 -1.17
C LYS A 25 0.62 -9.88 -0.67
N ARG A 26 1.63 -10.08 -1.52
CA ARG A 26 2.87 -10.77 -1.17
C ARG A 26 3.66 -10.02 -0.11
N ALA A 27 3.71 -8.69 -0.19
CA ALA A 27 4.31 -7.85 0.85
C ALA A 27 3.55 -7.96 2.20
N ALA A 28 2.22 -8.02 2.17
CA ALA A 28 1.41 -8.21 3.37
C ALA A 28 1.60 -9.60 4.00
N GLU A 29 1.67 -10.66 3.19
CA GLU A 29 1.98 -12.03 3.63
C GLU A 29 3.35 -12.09 4.31
N ALA A 30 4.39 -11.55 3.65
CA ALA A 30 5.74 -11.51 4.22
C ALA A 30 5.79 -10.71 5.53
N SER A 31 5.08 -9.57 5.60
CA SER A 31 4.99 -8.76 6.82
C SER A 31 4.38 -9.56 7.98
N LYS A 32 3.29 -10.28 7.69
CA LYS A 32 2.62 -11.13 8.69
C LYS A 32 3.52 -12.25 9.20
N GLU A 33 4.29 -12.90 8.32
CA GLU A 33 5.25 -13.95 8.68
C GLU A 33 6.35 -13.44 9.63
N HIS A 34 6.67 -12.14 9.58
CA HIS A 34 7.65 -11.49 10.45
C HIS A 34 7.06 -10.87 11.72
N GLY A 35 5.78 -11.13 12.03
CA GLY A 35 5.13 -10.62 13.24
C GLY A 35 4.69 -9.14 13.16
N VAL A 36 4.60 -8.58 11.96
CA VAL A 36 3.99 -7.26 11.76
C VAL A 36 2.50 -7.36 12.02
N GLU A 37 2.02 -6.46 12.85
CA GLU A 37 0.64 -6.37 13.30
C GLU A 37 -0.16 -5.38 12.46
N TRP A 38 0.49 -4.28 12.05
CA TRP A 38 -0.13 -3.21 11.27
C TRP A 38 0.71 -2.88 10.04
N LEU A 39 0.10 -2.95 8.87
CA LEU A 39 0.69 -2.54 7.61
C LEU A 39 0.03 -1.23 7.16
N HIS A 40 0.85 -0.20 6.96
CA HIS A 40 0.43 1.14 6.60
C HIS A 40 0.75 1.44 5.15
N VAL A 41 -0.04 2.31 4.54
CA VAL A 41 0.19 2.85 3.20
C VAL A 41 -0.34 4.27 3.15
N ASP A 42 0.44 5.17 2.55
CA ASP A 42 -0.01 6.50 2.17
C ASP A 42 -0.12 6.55 0.64
N PHE A 43 -1.20 7.12 0.12
CA PHE A 43 -1.46 7.16 -1.32
C PHE A 43 -2.27 8.38 -1.73
N GLU A 44 -2.15 8.75 -3.00
CA GLU A 44 -2.97 9.80 -3.59
C GLU A 44 -4.43 9.34 -3.80
N PRO A 45 -5.43 10.24 -3.74
CA PRO A 45 -6.85 9.88 -3.81
C PRO A 45 -7.25 8.97 -4.98
N HIS A 46 -6.58 9.08 -6.13
CA HIS A 46 -6.87 8.27 -7.31
C HIS A 46 -6.51 6.78 -7.16
N LEU A 47 -5.77 6.41 -6.10
CA LEU A 47 -5.38 5.03 -5.76
C LEU A 47 -6.27 4.39 -4.69
N GLN A 48 -7.27 5.10 -4.16
CA GLN A 48 -8.16 4.59 -3.10
C GLN A 48 -8.75 3.22 -3.44
N ASN A 49 -9.42 3.10 -4.59
CA ASN A 49 -10.05 1.84 -5.01
C ASN A 49 -9.03 0.70 -5.16
N PHE A 50 -7.78 1.01 -5.53
CA PHE A 50 -6.74 0.01 -5.67
C PHE A 50 -6.30 -0.55 -4.30
N TYR A 51 -6.06 0.31 -3.31
CA TYR A 51 -5.66 -0.14 -1.97
C TYR A 51 -6.82 -0.75 -1.18
N ASP A 52 -8.06 -0.30 -1.42
CA ASP A 52 -9.26 -0.98 -0.88
C ASP A 52 -9.34 -2.43 -1.37
N GLN A 53 -9.09 -2.67 -2.65
CA GLN A 53 -9.04 -4.02 -3.23
C GLN A 53 -7.89 -4.87 -2.66
N CYS A 54 -6.81 -4.23 -2.19
CA CYS A 54 -5.71 -4.90 -1.51
C CYS A 54 -6.01 -5.20 -0.02
N GLY A 55 -7.17 -4.77 0.50
CA GLY A 55 -7.59 -5.02 1.88
C GLY A 55 -7.25 -3.91 2.87
N PHE A 56 -6.70 -2.77 2.41
CA PHE A 56 -6.51 -1.61 3.28
C PHE A 56 -7.87 -0.97 3.61
N ARG A 57 -7.91 -0.30 4.76
CA ARG A 57 -9.09 0.42 5.27
C ARG A 57 -8.65 1.83 5.62
N HIS A 58 -9.51 2.81 5.39
CA HIS A 58 -9.25 4.19 5.79
C HIS A 58 -9.08 4.32 7.31
N THR A 59 -8.06 5.07 7.73
CA THR A 59 -7.78 5.42 9.14
C THR A 59 -7.58 6.92 9.27
N ALA A 60 -7.67 7.46 10.48
CA ALA A 60 -7.23 8.83 10.74
C ALA A 60 -5.69 8.86 10.68
N ALA A 61 -5.12 9.64 9.75
CA ALA A 61 -3.68 9.85 9.60
C ALA A 61 -3.36 11.35 9.49
N GLY A 62 -2.11 11.73 9.76
CA GLY A 62 -1.67 13.13 9.76
C GLY A 62 -0.52 13.38 8.78
N LEU A 63 -0.58 14.51 8.07
CA LEU A 63 0.49 14.99 7.21
C LEU A 63 0.76 16.46 7.53
N ILE A 64 2.03 16.85 7.55
CA ILE A 64 2.45 18.26 7.66
C ILE A 64 3.32 18.62 6.47
N ARG A 65 3.08 19.81 5.89
CA ARG A 65 3.93 20.35 4.84
C ARG A 65 5.15 21.02 5.46
N LEU A 66 6.32 20.39 5.34
CA LEU A 66 7.58 20.93 5.90
C LEU A 66 8.27 21.95 4.99
N ARG A 67 7.91 21.97 3.71
CA ARG A 67 8.47 22.91 2.71
C ARG A 67 7.40 23.31 1.70
N GLY A 68 7.42 24.58 1.33
CA GLY A 68 6.61 25.18 0.28
C GLY A 68 7.32 26.34 -0.35
#